data_AF-A0A7X8I6Q1-F1
#
_entry.id   AF-A0A7X8I6Q1-F1
#
_cell.length_a   1.000
_cell.length_b   1.000
_cell.length_c   1.000
_cell.angle_alpha   90.00
_cell.angle_beta   90.00
_cell.angle_gamma   90.00
#
_symmetry.space_group_name_H-M   'P 1'
#
loop_
_entity.id
_entity.type
_entity.pdbx_description
1 polymer ?
#
loop_
_entity_poly.entity_id
_entity_poly.type
_entity_poly.pdbx_seq_one_letter_code
_entity_poly.pdbx_strand_id
1 'polypeptide(L)'
;MKNTLILYHSKYGATKKYAGWLAESLSCDVMEIKKAKIEQIKKYHTVIFGGGIYSSKIAGISFLKKHIEHLKNKTIIIFAVGAFQYNRKAVEELKLNNIGEELKHIPCFYCRGAWNEDTLSLKDRILCRLLEKIVTIKKPSARQPWEIGFMEAVGSNHDWTDIKYAYKIIEYLHKEIGNHTD
;
A
#
# COMPACT_ATOMS: atom_id res chain seq x y z
N MET A 1 -2.30 -7.75 19.98
CA MET A 1 -2.14 -9.03 19.23
C MET A 1 -0.66 -9.37 19.18
N LYS A 2 -0.17 -10.18 20.14
CA LYS A 2 1.27 -10.38 20.37
C LYS A 2 2.02 -11.19 19.29
N ASN A 3 1.35 -11.61 18.20
CA ASN A 3 1.96 -12.44 17.14
C ASN A 3 1.70 -11.91 15.71
N THR A 4 1.50 -10.59 15.61
CA THR A 4 1.27 -9.88 14.35
C THR A 4 2.45 -8.95 14.07
N LEU A 5 2.90 -8.90 12.82
CA LEU A 5 3.90 -7.96 12.33
C LEU A 5 3.32 -7.10 11.23
N ILE A 6 3.45 -5.77 11.36
CA ILE A 6 3.27 -4.84 10.26
C ILE A 6 4.61 -4.65 9.55
N LEU A 7 4.73 -5.19 8.34
CA LEU A 7 5.92 -5.06 7.51
C LEU A 7 5.65 -4.03 6.40
N TYR A 8 6.36 -2.90 6.37
CA TYR A 8 6.02 -1.82 5.44
C TYR A 8 7.21 -1.21 4.68
N HIS A 9 6.92 -0.59 3.53
CA HIS A 9 7.84 0.29 2.82
C HIS A 9 7.16 1.64 2.55
N SER A 10 7.77 2.73 3.02
CA SER A 10 7.25 4.08 2.82
C SER A 10 8.34 5.01 2.29
N LYS A 11 8.08 5.65 1.15
CA LYS A 11 8.98 6.66 0.58
C LYS A 11 8.65 8.08 1.07
N TYR A 12 7.36 8.40 1.14
CA TYR A 12 6.84 9.73 1.49
C TYR A 12 5.96 9.76 2.76
N GLY A 13 6.07 8.74 3.62
CA GLY A 13 5.47 8.76 4.97
C GLY A 13 4.02 8.27 5.08
N ALA A 14 3.18 8.37 4.05
CA ALA A 14 1.77 7.94 4.15
C ALA A 14 1.60 6.47 4.59
N THR A 15 2.36 5.55 4.00
CA THR A 15 2.37 4.13 4.41
C THR A 15 2.88 3.93 5.83
N LYS A 16 3.88 4.71 6.27
CA LYS A 16 4.37 4.68 7.65
C LYS A 16 3.28 5.11 8.63
N LYS A 17 2.49 6.13 8.27
CA LYS A 17 1.35 6.62 9.07
C LYS A 17 0.31 5.50 9.26
N TYR A 18 -0.08 4.81 8.19
CA TYR A 18 -0.97 3.65 8.27
C TYR A 18 -0.38 2.51 9.10
N ALA A 19 0.91 2.21 8.93
CA ALA A 19 1.58 1.19 9.72
C ALA A 19 1.57 1.52 11.22
N GLY A 20 1.73 2.80 11.58
CA GLY A 20 1.59 3.30 12.95
C GLY A 20 0.18 3.10 13.51
N TRP A 21 -0.86 3.55 12.79
CA TRP A 21 -2.26 3.34 13.22
C TRP A 21 -2.61 1.86 13.42
N LEU A 22 -2.15 0.99 12.53
CA LEU A 22 -2.34 -0.45 12.66
C LEU A 22 -1.59 -1.02 13.88
N ALA A 23 -0.34 -0.60 14.09
CA ALA A 23 0.47 -1.07 15.22
C ALA A 23 -0.13 -0.64 16.57
N GLU A 24 -0.60 0.61 16.68
CA GLU A 24 -1.28 1.13 17.86
C GLU A 24 -2.58 0.36 18.13
N SER A 25 -3.45 0.26 17.12
CA SER A 25 -4.77 -0.37 17.26
C SER A 25 -4.67 -1.86 17.58
N LEU A 26 -3.71 -2.57 16.98
CA LEU A 26 -3.52 -4.00 17.17
C LEU A 26 -2.56 -4.33 18.31
N SER A 27 -1.86 -3.34 18.89
CA SER A 27 -0.76 -3.55 19.85
C SER A 27 0.21 -4.62 19.35
N CYS A 28 0.84 -4.36 18.20
CA CYS A 28 1.69 -5.30 17.48
C CYS A 28 3.00 -4.66 16.98
N ASP A 29 3.92 -5.51 16.50
CA ASP A 29 5.24 -5.05 16.07
C ASP A 29 5.18 -4.41 14.67
N VAL A 30 6.06 -3.44 14.43
CA VAL A 30 6.19 -2.76 13.14
C VAL A 30 7.64 -2.76 12.66
N MET A 31 7.85 -3.09 11.38
CA MET A 31 9.18 -3.20 10.77
C MET A 31 9.19 -2.61 9.36
N GLU A 32 10.22 -1.82 9.06
CA GLU A 32 10.47 -1.34 7.70
C GLU A 32 11.18 -2.42 6.88
N ILE A 33 10.69 -2.70 5.67
CA ILE A 33 11.20 -3.75 4.77
C ILE A 33 12.71 -3.63 4.53
N LYS A 34 13.25 -2.41 4.47
CA LYS A 34 14.70 -2.18 4.26
C LYS A 34 15.57 -2.76 5.37
N LYS A 35 15.02 -2.94 6.57
CA LYS A 35 15.72 -3.48 7.75
C LYS A 35 15.34 -4.94 8.03
N ALA A 36 14.40 -5.49 7.28
CA ALA A 36 13.80 -6.77 7.58
C ALA A 36 14.66 -7.94 7.08
N LYS A 37 14.84 -8.95 7.94
CA LYS A 37 15.36 -10.27 7.56
C LYS A 37 14.23 -11.28 7.62
N ILE A 38 14.20 -12.21 6.67
CA ILE A 38 13.14 -13.24 6.61
C ILE A 38 13.06 -14.07 7.90
N GLU A 39 14.18 -14.33 8.56
CA GLU A 39 14.22 -15.06 9.84
C GLU A 39 13.54 -14.33 11.01
N GLN A 40 13.44 -13.00 10.96
CA GLN A 40 12.67 -12.25 11.94
C GLN A 40 11.17 -12.37 11.67
N ILE A 41 10.79 -12.29 10.38
CA ILE A 41 9.39 -12.34 9.93
C ILE A 41 8.78 -13.74 10.17
N LYS A 42 9.57 -14.80 10.02
CA LYS A 42 9.13 -16.18 10.25
C LYS A 42 8.58 -16.44 11.66
N LYS A 43 8.95 -15.63 12.64
CA LYS A 43 8.51 -15.75 14.04
C LYS A 43 7.04 -15.37 14.25
N TYR A 44 6.45 -14.61 13.32
CA TYR A 44 5.09 -14.10 13.43
C TYR A 44 4.09 -15.02 12.75
N HIS A 45 2.88 -15.17 13.31
CA HIS A 45 1.79 -15.91 12.67
C HIS A 45 1.07 -15.07 11.61
N THR A 46 0.92 -13.77 11.87
CA THR A 46 0.25 -12.84 10.98
C THR A 46 1.23 -11.78 10.48
N VAL A 47 1.23 -11.53 9.17
CA VAL A 47 2.03 -10.48 8.53
C VAL A 47 1.11 -9.56 7.74
N ILE A 48 1.00 -8.29 8.15
CA ILE A 48 0.33 -7.25 7.38
C ILE A 48 1.39 -6.49 6.60
N PHE A 49 1.38 -6.66 5.28
CA PHE A 49 2.31 -6.06 4.34
C PHE A 49 1.78 -4.72 3.81
N GLY A 50 2.56 -3.64 3.95
CA GLY A 50 2.18 -2.29 3.54
C GLY A 50 3.13 -1.66 2.53
N GLY A 51 2.60 -1.13 1.42
CA GLY A 51 3.44 -0.45 0.42
C GLY A 51 2.78 0.79 -0.18
N GLY A 52 3.57 1.84 -0.40
CA GLY A 52 3.14 2.98 -1.23
C GLY A 52 3.04 2.58 -2.70
N ILE A 53 2.07 3.15 -3.43
CA ILE A 53 1.91 2.93 -4.87
C ILE A 53 2.71 3.98 -5.63
N TYR A 54 3.71 3.53 -6.40
CA TYR A 54 4.55 4.38 -7.23
C TYR A 54 4.68 3.77 -8.62
N SER A 55 4.35 4.54 -9.66
CA SER A 55 4.39 4.07 -11.06
C SER A 55 3.68 2.71 -11.24
N SER A 56 2.46 2.60 -10.69
CA SER A 56 1.64 1.38 -10.69
C SER A 56 2.27 0.16 -10.00
N LYS A 57 3.27 0.36 -9.14
CA LYS A 57 3.90 -0.69 -8.33
C LYS A 57 3.70 -0.47 -6.83
N ILE A 58 3.42 -1.54 -6.10
CA ILE A 58 3.37 -1.55 -4.64
C ILE A 58 4.82 -1.65 -4.14
N ALA A 59 5.29 -0.63 -3.43
CA ALA A 59 6.65 -0.60 -2.92
C ALA A 59 6.92 -1.78 -1.98
N GLY A 60 8.02 -2.48 -2.22
CA GLY A 60 8.44 -3.65 -1.44
C GLY A 60 7.76 -4.97 -1.82
N ILE A 61 6.78 -5.01 -2.74
CA ILE A 61 6.03 -6.24 -3.06
C ILE A 61 6.92 -7.39 -3.55
N SER A 62 8.05 -7.05 -4.19
CA SER A 62 9.06 -8.03 -4.61
C SER A 62 9.67 -8.81 -3.45
N PHE A 63 9.76 -8.20 -2.26
CA PHE A 63 10.20 -8.90 -1.05
C PHE A 63 9.20 -10.01 -0.67
N LEU A 64 7.90 -9.69 -0.70
CA LEU A 64 6.86 -10.67 -0.41
C LEU A 64 6.88 -11.82 -1.43
N LYS A 65 6.94 -11.51 -2.73
CA LYS A 65 7.05 -12.51 -3.79
C LYS A 65 8.26 -13.42 -3.62
N LYS A 66 9.44 -12.84 -3.34
CA LYS A 66 10.68 -13.59 -3.14
C LYS A 66 10.60 -14.58 -1.98
N HIS A 67 9.81 -14.27 -0.95
CA HIS A 67 9.78 -15.02 0.30
C HIS A 67 8.44 -15.72 0.58
N ILE A 68 7.50 -15.73 -0.37
CA ILE A 68 6.16 -16.26 -0.16
C ILE A 68 6.17 -17.73 0.25
N GLU A 69 7.07 -18.53 -0.32
CA GLU A 69 7.24 -19.94 0.05
C GLU A 69 7.59 -20.16 1.53
N HIS A 70 8.29 -19.20 2.15
CA HIS A 70 8.60 -19.23 3.58
C HIS A 70 7.46 -18.71 4.46
N LEU A 71 6.44 -18.09 3.86
CA LEU A 71 5.32 -17.45 4.54
C LEU A 71 3.98 -18.13 4.25
N LYS A 72 3.94 -19.20 3.44
CA LYS A 72 2.71 -19.87 2.98
C LYS A 72 1.77 -20.38 4.07
N ASN A 73 2.27 -20.69 5.27
CA ASN A 73 1.48 -21.15 6.40
C ASN A 73 1.10 -20.01 7.36
N LYS A 74 1.10 -18.77 6.90
CA LYS A 74 0.84 -17.58 7.72
C LYS A 74 -0.36 -16.82 7.19
N THR A 75 -1.06 -16.11 8.07
CA THR A 75 -2.06 -15.13 7.65
C THR A 75 -1.34 -13.92 7.06
N ILE A 76 -1.51 -13.66 5.77
CA ILE A 76 -0.92 -12.50 5.10
C ILE A 76 -2.04 -11.55 4.65
N ILE A 77 -1.85 -10.26 4.87
CA ILE A 77 -2.74 -9.21 4.35
C ILE A 77 -1.88 -8.16 3.66
N ILE A 78 -2.31 -7.64 2.52
CA ILE A 78 -1.63 -6.55 1.81
C ILE A 78 -2.47 -5.26 1.93
N PHE A 79 -1.82 -4.13 2.18
CA PHE A 79 -2.41 -2.81 1.96
C PHE A 79 -1.52 -1.94 1.09
N ALA A 80 -2.14 -1.31 0.09
CA ALA A 80 -1.50 -0.45 -0.89
C ALA A 80 -1.97 0.99 -0.70
N VAL A 81 -1.03 1.93 -0.59
CA VAL A 81 -1.32 3.34 -0.28
C VAL A 81 -1.08 4.20 -1.51
N GLY A 82 -2.15 4.72 -2.11
CA GLY A 82 -2.09 5.55 -3.32
C GLY A 82 -2.55 6.98 -3.07
N ALA A 83 -1.96 7.96 -3.75
CA ALA A 83 -2.25 9.37 -3.53
C ALA A 83 -3.70 9.76 -3.89
N PHE A 84 -4.30 9.10 -4.88
CA PHE A 84 -5.59 9.51 -5.45
C PHE A 84 -6.77 8.70 -4.90
N GLN A 85 -7.99 9.09 -5.27
CA GLN A 85 -9.18 8.38 -4.83
C GLN A 85 -9.20 6.93 -5.32
N TYR A 86 -9.89 6.08 -4.58
CA TYR A 86 -10.11 4.70 -4.99
C TYR A 86 -10.83 4.66 -6.34
N ASN A 87 -10.27 3.91 -7.28
CA ASN A 87 -10.92 3.60 -8.54
C ASN A 87 -10.79 2.09 -8.78
N ARG A 88 -11.92 1.42 -8.99
CA ARG A 88 -11.97 -0.04 -9.14
C ARG A 88 -11.03 -0.53 -10.23
N LYS A 89 -11.10 0.06 -11.43
CA LYS A 89 -10.28 -0.33 -12.58
C LYS A 89 -8.79 -0.15 -12.29
N ALA A 90 -8.38 1.00 -11.75
CA ALA A 90 -6.99 1.26 -11.40
C ALA A 90 -6.46 0.29 -10.33
N VAL A 91 -7.30 -0.11 -9.37
CA VAL A 91 -6.93 -1.07 -8.32
C VAL A 91 -6.86 -2.49 -8.86
N GLU A 92 -7.75 -2.88 -9.78
CA GLU A 92 -7.68 -4.16 -10.47
C GLU A 92 -6.39 -4.26 -11.31
N GLU A 93 -6.05 -3.23 -12.08
CA GLU A 93 -4.78 -3.14 -12.81
C GLU A 93 -3.57 -3.17 -11.87
N LEU A 94 -3.62 -2.48 -10.73
CA LEU A 94 -2.58 -2.55 -9.71
C LEU A 94 -2.38 -3.99 -9.22
N LYS A 95 -3.47 -4.71 -8.92
CA LYS A 95 -3.40 -6.11 -8.46
C LYS A 95 -2.79 -7.00 -9.54
N LEU A 96 -3.24 -6.89 -10.79
CA LEU A 96 -2.70 -7.66 -11.91
C LEU A 96 -1.18 -7.43 -12.07
N ASN A 97 -0.73 -6.18 -11.95
CA ASN A 97 0.68 -5.83 -12.11
C ASN A 97 1.58 -6.23 -10.93
N ASN A 98 1.02 -6.43 -9.73
CA ASN A 98 1.80 -6.57 -8.49
C ASN A 98 1.61 -7.87 -7.74
N ILE A 99 0.44 -8.48 -7.79
CA ILE A 99 0.08 -9.62 -6.95
C ILE A 99 0.38 -10.92 -7.69
N GLY A 100 0.22 -10.97 -9.01
CA GLY A 100 0.46 -12.18 -9.80
C GLY A 100 -0.43 -13.35 -9.36
N GLU A 101 -0.22 -14.53 -9.94
CA GLU A 101 -0.97 -15.73 -9.58
C GLU A 101 -0.62 -16.23 -8.17
N GLU A 102 0.64 -16.03 -7.76
CA GLU A 102 1.18 -16.55 -6.52
C GLU A 102 0.65 -15.84 -5.27
N LEU A 103 0.26 -14.57 -5.37
CA LEU A 103 -0.31 -13.82 -4.25
C LEU A 103 -1.82 -13.58 -4.40
N LYS A 104 -2.49 -14.09 -5.44
CA LYS A 104 -3.90 -13.74 -5.77
C LYS A 104 -4.90 -14.07 -4.66
N HIS A 105 -4.57 -15.06 -3.83
CA HIS A 105 -5.37 -15.49 -2.69
C HIS A 105 -5.22 -14.57 -1.46
N ILE A 106 -4.23 -13.68 -1.48
CA ILE A 106 -3.95 -12.77 -0.37
C ILE A 106 -4.85 -11.53 -0.48
N PRO A 107 -5.61 -11.19 0.58
CA PRO A 107 -6.46 -10.01 0.59
C PRO A 107 -5.60 -8.74 0.44
N CYS A 108 -6.02 -7.87 -0.49
CA CYS A 108 -5.33 -6.61 -0.78
C CYS A 108 -6.28 -5.41 -0.69
N PHE A 109 -5.97 -4.51 0.23
CA PHE A 109 -6.72 -3.31 0.58
C PHE A 109 -6.09 -2.06 -0.02
N TYR A 110 -6.91 -1.15 -0.54
CA TYR A 110 -6.45 0.17 -0.95
C TYR A 110 -6.68 1.18 0.17
N CYS A 111 -5.67 1.98 0.48
CA CYS A 111 -5.72 3.10 1.42
C CYS A 111 -5.42 4.40 0.69
N ARG A 112 -6.23 5.45 0.90
CA ARG A 112 -5.95 6.76 0.32
C ARG A 112 -4.78 7.41 1.06
N GLY A 113 -3.81 7.90 0.31
CA GLY A 113 -2.55 8.44 0.81
C GLY A 113 -2.53 9.96 0.82
N ALA A 114 -1.31 10.48 0.77
CA ALA A 114 -1.03 11.91 0.69
C ALA A 114 -0.28 12.22 -0.60
N TRP A 115 -0.37 13.47 -1.02
CA TRP A 115 0.44 14.08 -2.07
C TRP A 115 1.21 15.26 -1.46
N ASN A 116 2.52 15.27 -1.60
CA ASN A 116 3.34 16.40 -1.17
C ASN A 116 4.46 16.59 -2.17
N GLU A 117 4.32 17.60 -3.04
CA GLU A 117 5.26 17.85 -4.12
C GLU A 117 6.63 18.32 -3.62
N ASP A 118 6.66 19.00 -2.47
CA ASP A 118 7.90 19.49 -1.85
C ASP A 118 8.79 18.34 -1.39
N THR A 119 8.18 17.22 -0.97
CA THR A 119 8.91 16.02 -0.52
C THR A 119 9.33 15.08 -1.65
N LEU A 120 8.87 15.30 -2.88
CA LEU A 120 9.24 14.44 -4.00
C LEU A 120 10.75 14.50 -4.27
N SER A 121 11.35 13.33 -4.53
CA SER A 121 12.72 13.31 -5.01
C SER A 121 12.82 13.97 -6.38
N LEU A 122 14.01 14.47 -6.75
CA LEU A 122 14.23 15.10 -8.04
C LEU A 122 13.79 14.21 -9.21
N LYS A 123 14.04 12.89 -9.12
CA LYS A 123 13.63 11.91 -10.13
C LYS A 123 12.11 11.79 -10.24
N ASP A 124 11.41 11.70 -9.11
CA ASP A 124 9.95 11.58 -9.12
C ASP A 124 9.29 12.88 -9.56
N ARG A 125 9.85 14.04 -9.20
CA ARG A 125 9.39 15.35 -9.67
C ARG A 125 9.49 15.47 -11.19
N ILE A 126 10.60 15.02 -11.79
CA ILE A 126 10.74 14.95 -13.25
C ILE A 126 9.67 14.04 -13.85
N LEU A 127 9.45 12.86 -13.28
CA LEU A 127 8.44 11.93 -13.77
C LEU A 127 7.02 12.52 -13.69
N CYS A 128 6.69 13.22 -12.61
CA CYS A 128 5.40 13.89 -12.46
C CYS A 128 5.22 14.98 -13.52
N ARG A 129 6.24 15.81 -13.78
CA ARG A 129 6.19 16.83 -14.86
C ARG A 129 6.00 16.22 -16.26
N LEU A 130 6.64 15.08 -16.54
CA LEU A 130 6.44 14.37 -17.80
C LEU A 130 5.00 13.86 -17.92
N LEU A 131 4.48 13.28 -16.83
CA LEU A 131 3.11 12.79 -16.76
C LEU A 131 2.08 13.93 -16.93
N GLU A 132 2.31 15.07 -16.28
CA GLU A 132 1.50 16.28 -16.41
C GLU A 132 1.38 16.74 -17.87
N LYS A 133 2.51 16.78 -18.60
CA LYS A 133 2.51 17.10 -20.04
C LYS A 133 1.68 16.09 -20.84
N ILE A 134 1.83 14.80 -20.56
CA ILE A 134 1.07 13.73 -21.24
C ILE A 134 -0.43 13.90 -20.99
N VAL A 135 -0.84 14.12 -19.74
CA VAL A 135 -2.26 14.28 -19.36
C VAL A 135 -2.85 15.56 -19.94
N THR A 136 -2.07 16.65 -20.01
CA THR A 136 -2.50 17.93 -20.58
C THR A 136 -2.89 17.80 -22.05
N ILE A 137 -2.12 17.02 -22.84
CA ILE A 137 -2.38 16.79 -24.26
C ILE A 137 -3.63 15.91 -24.49
N LYS A 138 -4.03 15.09 -23.51
CA LYS A 138 -5.26 14.28 -23.60
C LYS A 138 -6.50 15.17 -23.60
N LYS A 139 -7.47 14.81 -24.46
CA LYS A 139 -8.83 15.36 -24.41
C LYS A 139 -9.42 15.17 -23.00
N PRO A 140 -10.12 16.15 -22.42
CA PRO A 140 -10.70 16.02 -21.08
C PRO A 140 -11.55 14.75 -20.89
N SER A 141 -12.33 14.37 -21.91
CA SER A 141 -13.17 13.16 -21.90
C SER A 141 -12.39 11.83 -21.92
N ALA A 142 -11.10 11.86 -22.25
CA ALA A 142 -10.23 10.68 -22.30
C ALA A 142 -9.36 10.52 -21.03
N ARG A 143 -9.44 11.47 -20.09
CA ARG A 143 -8.65 11.42 -18.84
C ARG A 143 -9.28 10.44 -17.85
N GLN A 144 -8.44 9.61 -17.24
CA GLN A 144 -8.85 8.73 -16.16
C GLN A 144 -9.10 9.52 -14.88
N PRO A 145 -9.95 9.05 -13.95
CA PRO A 145 -10.22 9.75 -12.69
C PRO A 145 -8.96 10.06 -11.86
N TRP A 146 -7.97 9.17 -11.87
CA TRP A 146 -6.70 9.40 -11.18
C TRP A 146 -5.84 10.46 -11.88
N GLU A 147 -5.97 10.63 -13.20
CA GLU A 147 -5.26 11.67 -13.95
C GLU A 147 -5.86 13.05 -13.66
N ILE A 148 -7.19 13.13 -13.51
CA ILE A 148 -7.88 14.35 -13.09
C ILE A 148 -7.41 14.74 -11.69
N GLY A 149 -7.47 13.81 -10.73
CA GLY A 149 -7.01 14.06 -9.36
C GLY A 149 -5.50 14.35 -9.26
N PHE A 150 -4.70 13.82 -10.18
CA PHE A 150 -3.28 14.17 -10.31
C PHE A 150 -3.12 15.63 -10.73
N MET A 151 -3.79 16.07 -11.80
CA MET A 151 -3.72 17.46 -12.26
C MET A 151 -4.20 18.48 -11.23
N GLU A 152 -5.20 18.12 -10.41
CA GLU A 152 -5.68 18.96 -9.30
C GLU A 152 -4.68 19.09 -8.15
N ALA A 153 -3.79 18.10 -7.98
CA ALA A 153 -2.81 18.05 -6.90
C ALA A 153 -1.43 18.61 -7.29
N VAL A 154 -1.15 18.77 -8.60
CA VAL A 154 0.11 19.35 -9.05
C VAL A 154 0.24 20.78 -8.51
N GLY A 155 1.42 21.09 -7.98
CA GLY A 155 1.74 22.37 -7.35
C GLY A 155 1.20 22.54 -5.93
N SER A 156 0.59 21.52 -5.33
CA SER A 156 0.00 21.59 -4.01
C SER A 156 0.45 20.45 -3.07
N ASN A 157 0.04 20.56 -1.81
CA ASN A 157 0.29 19.58 -0.76
C ASN A 157 -1.03 19.21 -0.09
N HIS A 158 -1.34 17.92 -0.02
CA HIS A 158 -2.56 17.39 0.55
C HIS A 158 -2.30 16.08 1.30
N ASP A 159 -2.84 15.96 2.51
CA ASP A 159 -2.92 14.71 3.25
C ASP A 159 -4.36 14.22 3.28
N TRP A 160 -4.66 13.16 2.51
CA TRP A 160 -5.99 12.51 2.51
C TRP A 160 -5.98 11.16 3.23
N THR A 161 -4.95 10.89 4.05
CA THR A 161 -4.92 9.69 4.86
C THR A 161 -6.06 9.70 5.88
N ASP A 162 -6.68 8.55 6.07
CA ASP A 162 -7.85 8.41 6.93
C ASP A 162 -7.80 7.07 7.64
N ILE A 163 -7.86 7.09 8.97
CA ILE A 163 -7.77 5.90 9.82
C ILE A 163 -8.86 4.86 9.49
N LYS A 164 -9.98 5.26 8.88
CA LYS A 164 -11.03 4.32 8.45
C LYS A 164 -10.52 3.24 7.49
N TYR A 165 -9.47 3.52 6.71
CA TYR A 165 -8.87 2.49 5.85
C TYR A 165 -8.11 1.44 6.67
N ALA A 166 -7.48 1.83 7.79
CA ALA A 166 -6.87 0.90 8.72
C ALA A 166 -7.93 0.04 9.43
N TYR A 167 -9.07 0.62 9.81
CA TYR A 167 -10.16 -0.13 10.45
C TYR A 167 -10.69 -1.27 9.59
N LYS A 168 -10.81 -1.08 8.26
CA LYS A 168 -11.20 -2.17 7.34
C LYS A 168 -10.24 -3.37 7.38
N ILE A 169 -8.94 -3.11 7.54
CA ILE A 169 -7.91 -4.16 7.65
C ILE A 169 -8.03 -4.88 9.00
N ILE A 170 -8.26 -4.12 10.08
CA ILE A 170 -8.42 -4.65 11.44
C ILE A 170 -9.68 -5.52 11.54
N GLU A 171 -10.81 -5.02 11.04
CA GLU A 171 -12.08 -5.77 10.99
C GLU A 171 -11.93 -7.08 10.22
N TYR A 172 -11.24 -7.04 9.07
CA TYR A 172 -10.97 -8.24 8.30
C TYR A 172 -10.11 -9.23 9.09
N LEU A 173 -9.01 -8.76 9.70
CA LEU A 173 -8.12 -9.61 10.48
C LEU A 173 -8.84 -10.30 11.66
N HIS A 174 -9.70 -9.58 12.38
CA HIS A 174 -10.47 -10.17 13.48
C HIS A 174 -11.42 -11.26 13.00
N LYS A 175 -12.07 -11.09 11.83
CA LYS A 175 -12.94 -12.11 11.24
C LYS A 175 -12.16 -13.35 10.84
N GLU A 176 -11.02 -13.19 10.17
CA GLU A 176 -10.18 -14.32 9.76
C GLU A 176 -9.71 -15.14 10.97
N ILE A 177 -9.28 -14.48 12.05
CA ILE A 177 -8.81 -15.20 13.24
C ILE A 177 -9.97 -15.87 13.99
N GLY A 178 -11.13 -15.21 14.11
CA GLY A 178 -12.31 -15.78 14.75
C GLY A 178 -12.78 -17.07 14.07
N ASN A 179 -12.70 -17.14 12.73
CA ASN A 179 -13.05 -18.33 11.96
C ASN A 179 -12.05 -19.50 12.10
N HIS A 180 -10.89 -19.30 12.74
CA HIS A 180 -9.87 -20.33 12.96
C HIS A 180 -9.81 -20.84 14.41
N THR A 181 -10.68 -20.33 15.29
CA THR A 181 -10.77 -20.72 16.71
C THR A 181 -11.99 -21.55 17.06
N ASP A 182 -12.83 -21.90 16.07
CA ASP A 182 -14.03 -22.74 16.22
C ASP A 182 -13.79 -24.17 15.67
#